data_AF-A0A0G0W9C1-F1
#
_entry.id   AF-A0A0G0W9C1-F1
#
_cell.length_a   1.000
_cell.length_b   1.000
_cell.length_c   1.000
_cell.angle_alpha   90.00
_cell.angle_beta   90.00
_cell.angle_gamma   90.00
#
_symmetry.space_group_name_H-M   'P 1'
#
loop_
_entity.id
_entity.type
_entity.pdbx_description
1 polymer ?
#
loop_
_entity_poly.entity_id
_entity_poly.type
_entity_poly.pdbx_seq_one_letter_code
_entity_poly.pdbx_strand_id
1 'polypeptide(L)'
;MATLYDLELQESNNFIHALVENGETPALKLILDQKNQAASMGEVGQVLLAQFEDSNSDIGKTLTRLQAIRLDVQAAMTHINMTTDLAAKANQVFSRSPETLSELNEEDQNIIKEYWLKKKEVIVFLLQKGYTQEELFA
;
A
#
# COMPACT_ATOMS: atom_id res chain seq x y z
N MET A 1 22.53 7.05 -15.31
CA MET A 1 22.29 7.92 -14.14
C MET A 1 20.79 7.88 -13.93
N ALA A 2 20.32 7.32 -12.82
CA ALA A 2 18.88 7.16 -12.59
C ALA A 2 18.24 8.55 -12.52
N THR A 3 17.25 8.81 -13.36
CA THR A 3 16.51 10.07 -13.35
C THR A 3 15.62 10.17 -12.11
N LEU A 4 15.15 11.37 -11.76
CA LEU A 4 14.18 11.55 -10.67
C LEU A 4 12.93 10.67 -10.89
N TYR A 5 12.58 10.46 -12.16
CA TYR A 5 11.51 9.57 -12.62
C TYR A 5 11.82 8.11 -12.29
N ASP A 6 13.07 7.64 -12.41
CA ASP A 6 13.45 6.24 -12.13
C ASP A 6 13.29 5.90 -10.64
N LEU A 7 13.60 6.85 -9.74
CA LEU A 7 13.35 6.73 -8.30
C LEU A 7 11.85 6.80 -7.98
N GLU A 8 11.13 7.75 -8.58
CA GLU A 8 9.68 7.88 -8.42
C GLU A 8 8.92 6.66 -8.98
N LEU A 9 9.43 5.99 -10.02
CA LEU A 9 8.82 4.78 -10.59
C LEU A 9 8.91 3.60 -9.62
N GLN A 10 10.08 3.42 -9.01
CA GLN A 10 10.34 2.32 -8.08
C GLN A 10 9.58 2.51 -6.76
N GLU A 11 9.57 3.74 -6.22
CA GLU A 11 8.75 4.10 -5.05
C GLU A 11 7.24 4.07 -5.36
N SER A 12 6.85 4.37 -6.60
CA SER A 12 5.46 4.20 -7.04
C SER A 12 5.04 2.74 -7.12
N ASN A 13 5.87 1.82 -7.61
CA ASN A 13 5.48 0.41 -7.71
C ASN A 13 5.13 -0.22 -6.35
N ASN A 14 5.91 0.05 -5.29
CA ASN A 14 5.60 -0.48 -3.96
C ASN A 14 4.29 0.10 -3.39
N PHE A 15 4.07 1.40 -3.61
CA PHE A 15 2.85 2.09 -3.19
C PHE A 15 1.61 1.65 -4.00
N ILE A 16 1.77 1.42 -5.31
CA ILE A 16 0.72 0.91 -6.22
C ILE A 16 0.26 -0.46 -5.77
N HIS A 17 1.18 -1.38 -5.50
CA HIS A 17 0.84 -2.70 -5.00
C HIS A 17 0.04 -2.64 -3.70
N ALA A 18 0.48 -1.82 -2.74
CA ALA A 18 -0.24 -1.62 -1.48
C ALA A 18 -1.64 -1.01 -1.69
N LEU A 19 -1.80 -0.05 -2.60
CA LEU A 19 -3.11 0.55 -2.90
C LEU A 19 -4.06 -0.38 -3.65
N VAL A 20 -3.56 -1.19 -4.59
CA VAL A 20 -4.35 -2.19 -5.32
C VAL A 20 -4.89 -3.25 -4.36
N GLU A 21 -4.13 -3.63 -3.34
CA GLU A 21 -4.58 -4.51 -2.26
C GLU A 21 -5.39 -3.77 -1.17
N ASN A 22 -6.04 -2.64 -1.49
CA ASN A 22 -6.85 -1.84 -0.56
C ASN A 22 -6.10 -1.33 0.69
N GLY A 23 -4.84 -0.96 0.53
CA GLY A 23 -3.97 -0.53 1.63
C GLY A 23 -3.40 -1.69 2.43
N GLU A 24 -3.54 -2.94 1.98
CA GLU A 24 -2.83 -4.07 2.57
C GLU A 24 -1.38 -4.05 2.13
N THR A 25 -0.49 -3.63 3.03
CA THR A 25 0.94 -3.77 2.80
C THR A 25 1.32 -5.26 2.81
N PRO A 26 2.39 -5.68 2.13
CA PRO A 26 2.87 -7.07 2.18
C PRO A 26 3.10 -7.57 3.62
N ALA A 27 3.53 -6.69 4.52
CA ALA A 27 3.69 -6.99 5.93
C ALA A 27 2.34 -7.27 6.61
N LEU A 28 1.31 -6.45 6.36
CA LEU A 28 -0.04 -6.69 6.90
C LEU A 28 -0.60 -8.03 6.40
N LYS A 29 -0.47 -8.30 5.10
CA LYS A 29 -0.90 -9.56 4.49
C LYS A 29 -0.20 -10.76 5.12
N LEU A 30 1.13 -10.71 5.26
CA LEU A 30 1.91 -11.77 5.90
C LEU A 30 1.47 -12.03 7.35
N ILE A 31 1.27 -10.97 8.14
CA ILE A 31 0.83 -11.08 9.54
C ILE A 31 -0.59 -11.67 9.62
N LEU A 32 -1.50 -11.28 8.72
CA LEU A 32 -2.85 -11.85 8.64
C LEU A 32 -2.82 -13.32 8.20
N ASP A 33 -1.98 -13.68 7.23
CA ASP A 33 -1.79 -15.05 6.78
C ASP A 33 -1.23 -15.94 7.90
N GLN A 34 -0.26 -15.45 8.67
CA GLN A 34 0.27 -16.14 9.85
C GLN A 34 -0.79 -16.31 10.94
N LYS A 35 -1.63 -15.29 11.16
CA LYS A 35 -2.77 -15.39 12.09
C LYS A 35 -3.77 -16.47 11.62
N ASN A 36 -4.10 -16.48 10.33
CA ASN A 36 -5.01 -17.48 9.75
C ASN A 36 -4.41 -18.90 9.83
N GLN A 37 -3.11 -19.04 9.58
CA GLN A 37 -2.41 -20.31 9.72
C GLN A 37 -2.43 -20.79 11.17
N ALA A 38 -2.17 -19.91 12.15
CA ALA A 38 -2.24 -20.24 13.56
C ALA A 38 -3.63 -20.75 13.97
N ALA A 39 -4.72 -20.18 13.41
CA ALA A 39 -6.08 -20.65 13.65
C ALA A 39 -6.32 -22.11 13.19
N SER A 40 -5.55 -22.59 12.22
CA SER A 40 -5.64 -23.97 11.73
C SER A 40 -4.80 -25.00 12.51
N MET A 41 -3.96 -24.57 13.46
CA MET A 41 -2.98 -25.43 14.15
C MET A 41 -3.48 -26.05 15.47
N GLY A 42 -4.77 -25.88 15.80
CA GLY A 42 -5.35 -26.43 17.04
C GLY A 42 -4.78 -25.77 18.30
N GLU A 43 -4.56 -26.54 19.37
CA GLU A 43 -4.09 -26.02 20.67
C GLU A 43 -2.73 -25.30 20.59
N VAL A 44 -1.82 -25.76 19.71
CA VAL A 44 -0.51 -25.14 19.49
C VAL A 44 -0.65 -23.74 18.87
N GLY A 45 -1.68 -23.55 18.05
CA GLY A 45 -1.99 -22.27 17.42
C GLY A 45 -2.57 -21.23 18.38
N GLN A 46 -3.16 -21.64 19.50
CA GLN A 46 -3.81 -20.71 20.43
C GLN A 46 -2.84 -19.77 21.14
N VAL A 47 -1.62 -20.22 21.43
CA VAL A 47 -0.58 -19.36 22.03
C VAL A 47 -0.18 -18.24 21.07
N LEU A 48 -0.05 -18.55 19.79
CA LEU A 48 0.23 -17.57 18.73
C LEU A 48 -0.95 -16.62 18.51
N LEU A 49 -2.18 -17.14 18.44
CA LEU A 49 -3.39 -16.33 18.31
C LEU A 49 -3.53 -15.32 19.45
N ALA A 50 -3.25 -15.72 20.70
CA ALA A 50 -3.27 -14.82 21.84
C ALA A 50 -2.27 -13.67 21.69
N GLN A 51 -1.12 -13.88 21.05
CA GLN A 51 -0.17 -12.80 20.76
C GLN A 51 -0.74 -11.80 19.73
N PHE A 52 -1.44 -12.27 18.68
CA PHE A 52 -2.07 -11.38 17.71
C PHE A 52 -3.23 -10.54 18.30
N GLU A 53 -3.89 -11.04 19.34
CA GLU A 53 -5.02 -10.36 20.01
C GLU A 53 -4.57 -9.45 21.16
N ASP A 54 -3.39 -9.68 21.73
CA ASP A 54 -2.79 -8.82 22.75
C ASP A 54 -2.13 -7.58 22.13
N SER A 55 -2.77 -6.43 22.28
CA SER A 55 -2.23 -5.13 21.83
C SER A 55 -0.99 -4.66 22.60
N ASN A 56 -0.53 -5.40 23.62
CA ASN A 56 0.74 -5.15 24.30
C ASN A 56 1.89 -6.01 23.76
N SER A 57 1.60 -7.10 23.04
CA SER A 57 2.63 -7.90 22.36
C SER A 57 3.22 -7.14 21.17
N ASP A 58 4.44 -7.47 20.77
CA ASP A 58 5.09 -6.80 19.65
C ASP A 58 4.32 -7.01 18.33
N ILE A 59 3.79 -8.23 18.12
CA ILE A 59 3.04 -8.57 16.91
C ILE A 59 1.64 -7.95 16.92
N GLY A 60 0.97 -7.88 18.08
CA GLY A 60 -0.34 -7.25 18.23
C GLY A 60 -0.27 -5.72 18.07
N LYS A 61 0.76 -5.07 18.63
CA LYS A 61 1.05 -3.64 18.37
C LYS A 61 1.27 -3.37 16.89
N THR A 62 2.09 -4.20 16.25
CA THR A 62 2.39 -4.08 14.82
C THR A 62 1.14 -4.26 13.97
N LEU A 63 0.34 -5.30 14.24
CA LEU A 63 -0.92 -5.55 13.54
C LEU A 63 -1.91 -4.39 13.71
N THR A 64 -2.07 -3.88 14.93
CA THR A 64 -2.97 -2.75 15.22
C THR A 64 -2.55 -1.50 14.45
N ARG A 65 -1.25 -1.18 14.44
CA ARG A 65 -0.70 -0.04 13.71
C ARG A 65 -0.93 -0.18 12.20
N LEU A 66 -0.63 -1.35 11.63
CA LEU A 66 -0.82 -1.60 10.20
C LEU A 66 -2.30 -1.55 9.79
N GLN A 67 -3.22 -2.07 10.62
CA GLN A 67 -4.66 -1.97 10.39
C GLN A 67 -5.16 -0.52 10.44
N ALA A 68 -4.64 0.29 11.37
CA ALA A 68 -4.96 1.72 11.43
C ALA A 68 -4.47 2.45 10.17
N ILE A 69 -3.24 2.20 9.73
CA ILE A 69 -2.70 2.75 8.48
C ILE A 69 -3.58 2.34 7.29
N ARG A 70 -4.00 1.07 7.19
CA ARG A 70 -4.90 0.60 6.12
C ARG A 70 -6.20 1.40 6.08
N LEU A 71 -6.85 1.59 7.23
CA LEU A 71 -8.10 2.36 7.32
C LEU A 71 -7.89 3.83 6.92
N ASP A 72 -6.76 4.41 7.31
CA ASP A 72 -6.42 5.79 7.00
C ASP A 72 -6.12 5.99 5.51
N VAL A 73 -5.41 5.05 4.90
CA VAL A 73 -5.19 5.01 3.45
C VAL A 73 -6.52 4.85 2.70
N GLN A 74 -7.40 3.95 3.14
CA GLN A 74 -8.73 3.77 2.52
C GLN A 74 -9.58 5.03 2.63
N ALA A 75 -9.56 5.71 3.78
CA ALA A 75 -10.24 6.98 3.97
C ALA A 75 -9.67 8.06 3.05
N ALA A 76 -8.35 8.13 2.91
CA ALA A 76 -7.68 9.06 2.00
C ALA A 76 -8.07 8.78 0.53
N MET A 77 -8.03 7.52 0.09
CA MET A 77 -8.45 7.13 -1.26
C MET A 77 -9.90 7.51 -1.54
N THR A 78 -10.79 7.25 -0.58
CA THR A 78 -12.21 7.62 -0.68
C THR A 78 -12.40 9.13 -0.79
N HIS A 79 -11.70 9.89 0.06
CA HIS A 79 -11.75 11.35 0.05
C HIS A 79 -11.27 11.95 -1.29
N ILE A 80 -10.25 11.34 -1.87
CA ILE A 80 -9.60 11.79 -3.11
C ILE A 80 -10.29 11.23 -4.37
N ASN A 81 -11.29 10.36 -4.21
CA ASN A 81 -11.92 9.60 -5.30
C ASN A 81 -10.91 8.77 -6.11
N MET A 82 -9.88 8.26 -5.46
CA MET A 82 -8.94 7.34 -6.08
C MET A 82 -9.59 5.95 -6.15
N THR A 83 -9.88 5.49 -7.37
CA THR A 83 -10.47 4.16 -7.56
C THR A 83 -9.39 3.08 -7.58
N THR A 84 -9.73 1.90 -7.06
CA THR A 84 -8.90 0.69 -7.19
C THR A 84 -8.63 0.36 -8.65
N ASP A 85 -9.58 0.66 -9.54
CA ASP A 85 -9.45 0.48 -10.98
C ASP A 85 -8.36 1.36 -11.59
N LEU A 86 -8.23 2.63 -11.15
CA LEU A 86 -7.15 3.51 -11.61
C LEU A 86 -5.78 2.99 -11.15
N ALA A 87 -5.67 2.53 -9.90
CA ALA A 87 -4.45 1.92 -9.38
C ALA A 87 -4.10 0.61 -10.13
N ALA A 88 -5.10 -0.22 -10.44
CA ALA A 88 -4.92 -1.46 -11.20
C ALA A 88 -4.49 -1.20 -12.65
N LYS A 89 -5.11 -0.22 -13.32
CA LYS A 89 -4.71 0.21 -14.67
C LYS A 89 -3.29 0.75 -14.67
N ALA A 90 -2.94 1.60 -13.70
CA ALA A 90 -1.57 2.09 -13.57
C ALA A 90 -0.58 0.92 -13.38
N ASN A 91 -0.91 -0.05 -12.52
CA ASN A 91 -0.08 -1.24 -12.32
C ASN A 91 0.13 -2.06 -13.61
N GLN A 92 -0.90 -2.19 -14.46
CA GLN A 92 -0.77 -2.84 -15.77
C GLN A 92 0.11 -2.06 -16.76
N VAL A 93 0.17 -0.74 -16.62
CA VAL A 93 1.11 0.09 -17.39
C VAL A 93 2.53 -0.14 -16.89
N PHE A 94 2.75 -0.11 -15.57
CA PHE A 94 4.08 -0.29 -14.99
C PHE A 94 4.63 -1.72 -15.13
N SER A 95 3.78 -2.75 -15.12
CA SER A 95 4.23 -4.14 -15.31
C SER A 95 4.84 -4.40 -16.68
N ARG A 96 4.53 -3.56 -17.67
CA ARG A 96 5.18 -3.56 -18.99
C ARG A 96 6.60 -2.97 -18.95
N SER A 97 7.06 -2.51 -17.79
CA SER A 97 8.39 -1.92 -17.56
C SER A 97 8.75 -0.82 -18.58
N PRO A 98 7.90 0.20 -18.76
CA PRO A 98 8.21 1.29 -19.69
C PRO A 98 9.47 2.02 -19.23
N GLU A 99 10.42 2.27 -20.13
CA GLU A 99 11.65 3.01 -19.81
C GLU A 99 11.35 4.50 -19.67
N THR A 100 10.41 5.02 -20.48
CA THR A 100 9.99 6.43 -20.39
C THR A 100 8.48 6.63 -20.60
N LEU A 101 7.94 7.72 -20.03
CA LEU A 101 6.53 8.10 -20.22
C LEU A 101 6.21 8.38 -21.70
N SER A 102 7.19 8.86 -22.48
CA SER A 102 7.05 9.16 -23.91
C SER A 102 6.90 7.93 -24.80
N GLU A 103 7.30 6.74 -24.32
CA GLU A 103 7.12 5.46 -25.03
C GLU A 103 5.70 4.90 -24.89
N LEU A 104 4.95 5.40 -23.91
CA LEU A 104 3.57 5.02 -23.70
C LEU A 104 2.66 5.71 -24.72
N ASN A 105 1.58 5.02 -25.13
CA ASN A 105 0.52 5.64 -25.89
C ASN A 105 -0.21 6.72 -25.05
N GLU A 106 -0.98 7.60 -25.69
CA GLU A 106 -1.65 8.71 -25.01
C GLU A 106 -2.59 8.25 -23.88
N GLU A 107 -3.25 7.10 -24.03
CA GLU A 107 -4.14 6.54 -23.01
C GLU A 107 -3.37 6.13 -21.75
N ASP A 108 -2.30 5.36 -21.93
CA ASP A 108 -1.41 4.91 -20.86
C ASP A 108 -0.75 6.12 -20.15
N GLN A 109 -0.32 7.13 -20.91
CA GLN A 109 0.21 8.36 -20.32
C GLN A 109 -0.82 9.09 -19.46
N ASN A 110 -2.07 9.16 -19.91
CA ASN A 110 -3.15 9.80 -19.16
C ASN A 110 -3.47 9.03 -17.88
N ILE A 111 -3.50 7.69 -17.93
CA ILE A 111 -3.67 6.83 -16.77
C ILE A 111 -2.57 7.10 -15.73
N ILE A 112 -1.30 7.13 -16.15
CA ILE A 112 -0.18 7.37 -15.23
C ILE A 112 -0.24 8.78 -14.62
N LYS A 113 -0.55 9.81 -15.42
CA LYS A 113 -0.68 11.19 -14.94
C LYS A 113 -1.81 11.33 -13.90
N GLU A 114 -2.98 10.78 -14.20
CA GLU A 114 -4.13 10.81 -13.29
C GLU A 114 -3.81 10.05 -12.00
N TYR A 115 -3.23 8.86 -12.11
CA TYR A 115 -2.79 8.05 -10.98
C TYR A 115 -1.82 8.83 -10.07
N TRP A 116 -0.80 9.47 -10.64
CA TRP A 116 0.18 10.23 -9.86
C TRP A 116 -0.41 11.43 -9.15
N LEU A 117 -1.30 12.16 -9.81
CA LEU A 117 -2.00 13.28 -9.18
C LEU A 117 -2.77 12.78 -7.95
N LYS A 118 -3.52 11.70 -8.10
CA LYS A 118 -4.31 11.08 -7.02
C LYS A 118 -3.43 10.51 -5.91
N LYS A 119 -2.32 9.83 -6.24
CA LYS A 119 -1.30 9.37 -5.30
C LYS A 119 -0.77 10.53 -4.45
N LYS A 120 -0.42 11.65 -5.09
CA LYS A 120 0.10 12.84 -4.39
C LYS A 120 -0.95 13.41 -3.43
N GLU A 121 -2.20 13.49 -3.85
CA GLU A 121 -3.32 13.94 -3.00
C GLU A 121 -3.51 13.02 -1.77
N VAL A 122 -3.44 11.69 -1.95
CA VAL A 122 -3.48 10.72 -0.85
C VAL A 122 -2.31 10.91 0.13
N ILE A 123 -1.09 11.06 -0.37
CA ILE A 123 0.10 11.30 0.47
C ILE A 123 -0.07 12.59 1.28
N VAL A 124 -0.50 13.68 0.64
CA VAL A 124 -0.73 14.96 1.33
C VAL A 124 -1.79 14.81 2.42
N PHE A 125 -2.87 14.07 2.17
CA PHE A 125 -3.90 13.80 3.18
C PHE A 125 -3.32 13.05 4.39
N LEU A 126 -2.49 12.03 4.17
CA LEU A 126 -1.85 11.28 5.25
C LEU A 126 -0.84 12.13 6.02
N LEU A 127 -0.05 12.96 5.35
CA LEU A 127 0.85 13.93 6.01
C LEU A 127 0.06 14.91 6.89
N GLN A 128 -1.09 15.41 6.43
CA GLN A 128 -1.97 16.28 7.23
C GLN A 128 -2.55 15.57 8.46
N LYS A 129 -2.68 14.24 8.41
CA LYS A 129 -3.12 13.42 9.54
C LYS A 129 -2.01 13.18 10.58
N GLY A 130 -0.77 13.59 10.27
CA GLY A 130 0.37 13.52 11.19
C GLY A 130 1.37 12.41 10.88
N TYR A 131 1.19 11.66 9.78
CA TYR A 131 2.20 10.70 9.33
C TYR A 131 3.46 11.41 8.84
N THR A 132 4.62 10.83 9.12
CA THR A 132 5.89 11.27 8.53
C THR A 132 6.11 10.63 7.16
N GLN A 133 7.00 11.20 6.34
CA GLN A 133 7.37 10.58 5.07
C GLN A 133 7.99 9.20 5.28
N GLU A 134 8.85 9.03 6.29
CA GLU A 134 9.44 7.73 6.64
C GLU A 134 8.36 6.68 6.95
N GLU A 135 7.30 7.03 7.67
CA GLU A 135 6.21 6.09 7.97
C GLU A 135 5.35 5.72 6.76
N LEU A 136 5.35 6.52 5.70
CA LEU A 136 4.58 6.26 4.48
C LEU A 136 5.36 5.48 3.43
N PHE A 137 6.69 5.57 3.44
CA PHE A 137 7.56 5.00 2.40
C PHE A 137 8.47 3.86 2.89
N ALA A 138 8.60 3.65 4.21
CA ALA A 138 9.28 2.50 4.80
C ALA A 138 8.33 1.30 5.00
#